data_AF-A0A193QHU6-F1
#
_entry.id   AF-A0A193QHU6-F1
#
_cell.length_a   1.000
_cell.length_b   1.000
_cell.length_c   1.000
_cell.angle_alpha   90.00
_cell.angle_beta   90.00
_cell.angle_gamma   90.00
#
_symmetry.space_group_name_H-M   'P 1'
#
loop_
_entity.id
_entity.type
_entity.pdbx_description
1 polymer ?
#
loop_
_entity_poly.entity_id
_entity_poly.type
_entity_poly.pdbx_seq_one_letter_code
_entity_poly.pdbx_strand_id
1 'polypeptide(L)'
;MLEHVPDPLGWILAVLNDGAVFSLVLPNKRYCFDRFRQTSSAAQWLQWWLTRQRIPAPQQLYDFLRHCTSDDGEMYERLKDLSPEAYQQTRCPHYTQQQALEFVLNAWTTGHYFDAHCSVFTPESTAALLAEVVELGILNVAVSAPQQYEDEFYIRLTKLGEPALTHPGPGASSY
;
A
#
# COMPACT_ATOMS: atom_id res chain seq x y z
N MET A 1 -3.16 -2.70 8.82
CA MET A 1 -3.88 -3.24 7.64
C MET A 1 -2.89 -3.30 6.46
N LEU A 2 -3.24 -3.83 5.27
CA LEU A 2 -2.28 -4.15 4.19
C LEU A 2 -1.45 -2.95 3.74
N GLU A 3 -2.04 -1.76 3.76
CA GLU A 3 -1.38 -0.49 3.46
C GLU A 3 -0.20 -0.19 4.37
N HIS A 4 -0.15 -0.74 5.59
CA HIS A 4 1.00 -0.60 6.50
C HIS A 4 2.07 -1.69 6.32
N VAL A 5 1.84 -2.64 5.42
CA VAL A 5 2.76 -3.77 5.20
C VAL A 5 3.86 -3.33 4.22
N PRO A 6 5.14 -3.37 4.62
CA PRO A 6 6.23 -2.93 3.74
C PRO A 6 6.45 -3.84 2.52
N ASP A 7 6.20 -5.14 2.67
CA ASP A 7 6.18 -6.17 1.62
C ASP A 7 4.81 -6.87 1.56
N PRO A 8 3.83 -6.31 0.82
CA PRO A 8 2.49 -6.87 0.73
C PRO A 8 2.45 -8.28 0.14
N LEU A 9 3.29 -8.58 -0.86
CA LEU A 9 3.31 -9.88 -1.52
C LEU A 9 3.85 -10.96 -0.58
N GLY A 10 4.99 -10.72 0.05
CA GLY A 10 5.57 -11.65 1.02
C GLY A 10 4.65 -11.88 2.21
N TRP A 11 3.94 -10.85 2.65
CA TRP A 11 2.96 -10.96 3.72
C TRP A 11 1.73 -11.78 3.32
N ILE A 12 1.11 -11.49 2.17
CA ILE A 12 -0.05 -12.25 1.66
C ILE A 12 0.31 -13.74 1.56
N LEU A 13 1.45 -14.05 0.94
CA LEU A 13 1.93 -15.43 0.80
C LEU A 13 2.15 -16.14 2.15
N ALA A 14 2.57 -15.40 3.18
CA ALA A 14 2.81 -15.96 4.51
C ALA A 14 1.52 -16.21 5.31
N VAL A 15 0.44 -15.47 5.04
CA VAL A 15 -0.82 -15.56 5.83
C VAL A 15 -1.92 -16.37 5.14
N LEU A 16 -1.84 -16.58 3.81
CA LEU A 16 -2.89 -17.26 3.04
C LEU A 16 -2.69 -18.80 3.08
N ASN A 17 -3.38 -19.47 4.00
CA ASN A 17 -3.42 -20.94 4.06
C ASN A 17 -4.29 -21.56 2.96
N ASP A 18 -4.16 -22.86 2.74
CA ASP A 18 -4.99 -23.60 1.77
C ASP A 18 -6.49 -23.51 2.09
N GLY A 19 -7.28 -23.15 1.08
CA GLY A 19 -8.71 -22.89 1.22
C GLY A 19 -9.08 -21.63 2.00
N ALA A 20 -8.09 -20.81 2.39
CA ALA A 20 -8.35 -19.59 3.13
C ALA A 20 -9.02 -18.53 2.24
N VAL A 21 -10.01 -17.87 2.84
CA VAL A 21 -10.62 -16.65 2.33
C VAL A 21 -10.11 -15.50 3.19
N PHE A 22 -9.41 -14.57 2.56
CA PHE A 22 -8.86 -13.41 3.22
C PHE A 22 -9.60 -12.16 2.77
N SER A 23 -10.25 -11.46 3.71
CA SER A 23 -11.00 -10.24 3.43
C SER A 23 -10.16 -9.05 3.88
N LEU A 24 -9.83 -8.19 2.94
CA LEU A 24 -9.10 -6.95 3.13
C LEU A 24 -10.09 -5.81 3.28
N VAL A 25 -9.85 -4.97 4.28
CA VAL A 25 -10.43 -3.63 4.42
C VAL A 25 -9.29 -2.67 4.16
N LEU A 26 -9.43 -1.80 3.17
CA LEU A 26 -8.36 -0.92 2.70
C LEU A 26 -8.87 0.51 2.62
N PRO A 27 -8.04 1.51 2.98
CA PRO A 27 -8.39 2.89 2.78
C PRO A 27 -8.50 3.19 1.28
N ASN A 28 -9.58 3.85 0.89
CA ASN A 28 -9.65 4.50 -0.40
C ASN A 28 -8.99 5.87 -0.30
N LYS A 29 -7.82 6.02 -0.93
CA LYS A 29 -7.08 7.28 -0.94
C LYS A 29 -7.93 8.48 -1.34
N ARG A 30 -9.03 8.28 -2.10
CA ARG A 30 -9.94 9.36 -2.51
C ARG A 30 -10.57 10.09 -1.32
N TYR A 31 -10.58 9.47 -0.14
CA TYR A 31 -11.30 9.97 1.02
C TYR A 31 -10.49 9.97 2.34
N CYS A 32 -9.20 9.61 2.30
CA CYS A 32 -8.32 9.61 3.46
C CYS A 32 -7.04 10.45 3.23
N PHE A 33 -6.19 10.56 4.25
CA PHE A 33 -4.98 11.39 4.23
C PHE A 33 -3.96 11.05 3.14
N ASP A 34 -4.09 9.90 2.46
CA ASP A 34 -3.28 9.52 1.29
C ASP A 34 -3.73 10.19 -0.02
N ARG A 35 -4.71 11.10 0.02
CA ARG A 35 -5.32 11.68 -1.19
C ARG A 35 -4.33 12.21 -2.22
N PHE A 36 -3.23 12.79 -1.75
CA PHE A 36 -2.19 13.40 -2.59
C PHE A 36 -1.07 12.46 -3.04
N ARG A 37 -1.10 11.19 -2.61
CA ARG A 37 -0.13 10.16 -3.02
C ARG A 37 -0.51 9.52 -4.34
N GLN A 38 0.44 8.86 -4.99
CA GLN A 38 0.16 8.01 -6.14
C GLN A 38 -0.31 6.63 -5.66
N THR A 39 -1.17 5.96 -6.42
CA THR A 39 -1.52 4.56 -6.13
C THR A 39 -0.30 3.67 -6.30
N SER A 40 -0.18 2.64 -5.46
CA SER A 40 0.92 1.68 -5.56
C SER A 40 0.87 0.88 -6.86
N SER A 41 2.04 0.51 -7.37
CA SER A 41 2.18 -0.27 -8.60
C SER A 41 2.78 -1.65 -8.37
N ALA A 42 2.61 -2.56 -9.33
CA ALA A 42 3.20 -3.91 -9.27
C ALA A 42 4.72 -3.85 -9.23
N ALA A 43 5.34 -2.90 -9.94
CA ALA A 43 6.78 -2.68 -9.90
C ALA A 43 7.29 -2.36 -8.49
N GLN A 44 6.55 -1.56 -7.72
CA GLN A 44 6.90 -1.27 -6.32
C GLN A 44 6.75 -2.51 -5.43
N TRP A 45 5.63 -3.22 -5.55
CA TRP A 45 5.40 -4.46 -4.80
C TRP A 45 6.45 -5.53 -5.12
N LEU A 46 6.82 -5.68 -6.39
CA LEU A 46 7.86 -6.59 -6.84
C LEU A 46 9.22 -6.23 -6.22
N GLN A 47 9.59 -4.95 -6.22
CA GLN A 47 10.83 -4.49 -5.60
C GLN A 47 10.86 -4.85 -4.10
N TRP A 48 9.79 -4.56 -3.36
CA TRP A 48 9.72 -4.82 -1.91
C TRP A 48 9.70 -6.29 -1.56
N TRP A 49 9.04 -7.10 -2.39
CA TRP A 49 9.05 -8.55 -2.29
C TRP A 49 10.45 -9.10 -2.48
N LEU A 50 11.13 -8.73 -3.58
CA LEU A 50 12.48 -9.19 -3.89
C LEU A 50 13.50 -8.80 -2.81
N THR A 51 13.35 -7.62 -2.19
CA THR A 51 14.21 -7.17 -1.09
C THR A 51 13.72 -7.59 0.30
N ARG A 52 12.59 -8.29 0.39
CA ARG A 52 11.97 -8.75 1.65
C ARG A 52 11.84 -7.63 2.68
N GLN A 53 11.26 -6.53 2.25
CA GLN A 53 11.17 -5.31 3.05
C GLN A 53 10.46 -5.60 4.39
N ARG A 54 11.16 -5.35 5.52
CA ARG A 54 10.67 -5.66 6.88
C ARG A 54 10.10 -4.45 7.63
N ILE A 55 10.64 -3.27 7.34
CA ILE A 55 10.20 -1.96 7.86
C ILE A 55 9.91 -1.06 6.66
N PRO A 56 9.13 0.01 6.76
CA PRO A 56 8.87 0.87 5.61
C PRO A 56 10.18 1.29 4.92
N ALA A 57 10.28 1.05 3.62
CA ALA A 57 11.42 1.46 2.81
C ALA A 57 11.53 3.00 2.83
N PRO A 58 12.74 3.56 2.66
CA PRO A 58 12.92 5.02 2.58
C PRO A 58 11.97 5.70 1.59
N GLN A 59 11.70 5.06 0.44
CA GLN A 59 10.76 5.58 -0.55
C GLN A 59 9.30 5.59 -0.04
N GLN A 60 8.89 4.56 0.70
CA GLN A 60 7.54 4.43 1.27
C GLN A 60 7.33 5.50 2.33
N LEU A 61 8.31 5.62 3.24
CA LEU A 61 8.25 6.57 4.34
C LEU A 61 8.30 8.01 3.86
N TYR A 62 9.19 8.33 2.92
CA TYR A 62 9.26 9.68 2.36
C TYR A 62 7.97 10.05 1.64
N ASP A 63 7.47 9.16 0.76
CA ASP A 63 6.23 9.40 0.02
C ASP A 63 5.04 9.63 0.96
N PHE A 64 4.92 8.81 2.00
CA PHE A 64 3.88 8.96 3.01
C PHE A 64 3.99 10.32 3.73
N LEU A 65 5.12 10.60 4.39
CA LEU A 65 5.28 11.82 5.19
C LEU A 65 5.16 13.10 4.35
N ARG A 66 5.64 13.06 3.10
CA ARG A 66 5.62 14.21 2.18
C ARG A 66 4.24 14.51 1.60
N HIS A 67 3.32 13.57 1.62
CA HIS A 67 2.02 13.72 0.95
C HIS A 67 0.82 13.47 1.86
N CYS A 68 1.01 12.90 3.05
CA CYS A 68 -0.06 12.79 4.04
C CYS A 68 -0.55 14.18 4.46
N THR A 69 -1.86 14.29 4.59
CA THR A 69 -2.51 15.48 5.15
C THR A 69 -2.98 15.21 6.57
N SER A 70 -3.16 16.27 7.35
CA SER A 70 -3.80 16.13 8.65
C SER A 70 -5.24 15.62 8.51
N ASP A 71 -5.60 14.66 9.34
CA ASP A 71 -6.96 14.15 9.48
C ASP A 71 -7.49 14.54 10.88
N ASP A 72 -8.65 15.17 10.89
CA ASP A 72 -9.36 15.61 12.10
C ASP A 72 -10.60 14.74 12.39
N GLY A 73 -10.78 13.64 11.65
CA GLY A 73 -11.93 12.74 11.76
C GLY A 73 -13.13 13.14 10.91
N GLU A 74 -13.09 14.30 10.24
CA GLU A 74 -14.16 14.77 9.33
C GLU A 74 -13.72 14.72 7.85
N MET A 75 -12.59 14.09 7.56
CA MET A 75 -11.99 14.07 6.23
C MET A 75 -12.92 13.43 5.18
N TYR A 76 -13.53 12.28 5.49
CA TYR A 76 -14.48 11.63 4.60
C TYR A 76 -15.64 12.56 4.20
N GLU A 77 -16.30 13.16 5.20
CA GLU A 77 -17.44 14.05 5.02
C GLU A 77 -17.10 15.27 4.16
N ARG A 78 -15.90 15.83 4.32
CA ARG A 78 -15.43 16.93 3.47
C ARG A 78 -15.09 16.50 2.05
N LEU A 79 -14.56 15.29 1.87
CA LEU A 79 -14.02 14.84 0.59
C LEU A 79 -15.03 14.17 -0.33
N LYS A 80 -16.09 13.56 0.20
CA LYS A 80 -17.01 12.70 -0.56
C LYS A 80 -17.68 13.39 -1.75
N ASP A 81 -17.93 14.70 -1.64
CA ASP A 81 -18.63 15.50 -2.66
C ASP A 81 -17.73 16.49 -3.42
N LEU A 82 -16.41 16.48 -3.19
CA LEU A 82 -15.49 17.41 -3.84
C LEU A 82 -15.16 17.02 -5.27
N SER A 83 -15.13 18.02 -6.15
CA SER A 83 -14.58 17.84 -7.50
C SER A 83 -13.06 17.66 -7.47
N PRO A 84 -12.46 17.03 -8.50
CA PRO A 84 -11.00 16.92 -8.63
C PRO A 84 -10.27 18.27 -8.61
N GLU A 85 -10.88 19.35 -9.11
CA GLU A 85 -10.30 20.70 -9.14
C GLU A 85 -10.31 21.36 -7.76
N ALA A 86 -11.43 21.25 -7.05
CA ALA A 86 -11.57 21.78 -5.69
C ALA A 86 -10.59 21.11 -4.71
N TYR A 87 -10.25 19.84 -4.97
CA TYR A 87 -9.30 19.07 -4.16
C TYR A 87 -7.89 19.67 -4.10
N GLN A 88 -7.36 20.27 -5.18
CA GLN A 88 -6.00 20.82 -5.12
C GLN A 88 -5.88 21.94 -4.07
N GLN A 89 -6.99 22.61 -3.78
CA GLN A 89 -7.06 23.72 -2.84
C GLN A 89 -7.13 23.25 -1.38
N THR A 90 -7.45 21.97 -1.13
CA THR A 90 -7.53 21.41 0.23
C THR A 90 -6.20 20.84 0.73
N ARG A 91 -5.10 21.02 -0.02
CA ARG A 91 -3.81 20.45 0.32
C ARG A 91 -3.22 21.10 1.57
N CYS A 92 -3.20 20.36 2.68
CA CYS A 92 -2.56 20.75 3.93
C CYS A 92 -1.61 19.63 4.39
N PRO A 93 -0.34 19.61 3.93
CA PRO A 93 0.62 18.58 4.30
C PRO A 93 0.88 18.58 5.81
N HIS A 94 0.93 17.40 6.43
CA HIS A 94 1.21 17.28 7.85
C HIS A 94 2.68 17.59 8.19
N TYR A 95 3.60 17.23 7.28
CA TYR A 95 5.03 17.47 7.42
C TYR A 95 5.58 18.36 6.30
N THR A 96 6.59 19.15 6.63
CA THR A 96 7.44 19.82 5.63
C THR A 96 8.33 18.80 4.92
N GLN A 97 8.88 19.18 3.75
CA GLN A 97 9.82 18.35 3.00
C GLN A 97 11.06 17.99 3.83
N GLN A 98 11.56 18.97 4.60
CA GLN A 98 12.73 18.81 5.45
C GLN A 98 12.46 17.82 6.59
N GLN A 99 11.32 17.96 7.28
CA GLN A 99 10.92 17.01 8.33
C GLN A 99 10.75 15.60 7.77
N ALA A 100 10.10 15.44 6.61
CA ALA A 100 9.94 14.14 5.97
C ALA A 100 11.30 13.48 5.67
N LEU A 101 12.27 14.25 5.17
CA LEU A 101 13.63 13.75 4.94
C LEU A 101 14.33 13.37 6.26
N GLU A 102 14.21 14.19 7.30
CA GLU A 102 14.81 13.92 8.60
C GLU A 102 14.30 12.62 9.23
N PHE A 103 12.98 12.38 9.17
CA PHE A 103 12.39 11.11 9.61
C PHE A 103 12.94 9.92 8.83
N VAL A 104 13.07 10.04 7.52
CA VAL A 104 13.60 8.96 6.66
C VAL A 104 15.05 8.65 7.00
N LEU A 105 15.90 9.66 7.13
CA LEU A 105 17.31 9.48 7.50
C LEU A 105 17.44 8.90 8.90
N ASN A 106 16.61 9.33 9.85
CA ASN A 106 16.59 8.79 11.20
C ASN A 106 16.17 7.31 11.20
N ALA A 107 15.07 6.96 10.53
CA ALA A 107 14.59 5.58 10.42
C ALA A 107 15.66 4.66 9.80
N TRP A 108 16.30 5.12 8.73
CA TRP A 108 17.36 4.38 8.04
C TRP A 108 18.59 4.14 8.91
N THR A 109 19.07 5.19 9.59
CA THR A 109 20.32 5.12 10.38
C THR A 109 20.15 4.36 11.70
N THR A 110 18.95 4.37 12.28
CA THR A 110 18.67 3.73 13.56
C THR A 110 18.04 2.34 13.43
N GLY A 111 17.47 2.02 12.26
CA GLY A 111 16.63 0.83 12.07
C GLY A 111 15.29 0.92 12.80
N HIS A 112 14.88 2.10 13.26
CA HIS A 112 13.62 2.30 13.97
C HIS A 112 12.42 2.09 13.04
N TYR A 113 11.43 1.34 13.52
CA TYR A 113 10.17 1.17 12.82
C TYR A 113 9.33 2.44 12.96
N PHE A 114 8.82 2.93 11.84
CA PHE A 114 7.82 3.98 11.80
C PHE A 114 6.53 3.42 11.25
N ASP A 115 5.42 3.69 11.92
CA ASP A 115 4.11 3.32 11.39
C ASP A 115 3.75 4.27 10.24
N ALA A 116 3.56 3.71 9.04
CA ALA A 116 3.33 4.47 7.83
C ALA A 116 2.54 3.64 6.82
N HIS A 117 1.66 4.30 6.07
CA HIS A 117 1.05 3.70 4.89
C HIS A 117 2.13 3.48 3.83
N CYS A 118 2.61 2.25 3.72
CA CYS A 118 3.54 1.72 2.74
C CYS A 118 2.94 1.58 1.33
N SER A 119 1.66 1.27 1.24
CA SER A 119 0.92 1.18 -0.03
C SER A 119 -0.28 2.13 -0.06
N VAL A 120 -0.76 2.46 -1.25
CA VAL A 120 -1.84 3.43 -1.48
C VAL A 120 -2.82 2.87 -2.51
N PHE A 121 -4.11 2.98 -2.21
CA PHE A 121 -5.14 2.25 -2.95
C PHE A 121 -6.34 3.10 -3.37
N THR A 122 -6.92 2.74 -4.52
CA THR A 122 -8.36 2.86 -4.79
C THR A 122 -8.92 1.46 -5.04
N PRO A 123 -10.25 1.28 -5.04
CA PRO A 123 -10.88 0.01 -5.43
C PRO A 123 -10.32 -0.54 -6.75
N GLU A 124 -10.27 0.30 -7.77
CA GLU A 124 -9.90 -0.10 -9.13
C GLU A 124 -8.39 -0.34 -9.26
N SER A 125 -7.56 0.50 -8.62
CA SER A 125 -6.11 0.31 -8.65
C SER A 125 -5.71 -0.99 -7.96
N THR A 126 -6.41 -1.34 -6.88
CA THR A 126 -6.14 -2.58 -6.12
C THR A 126 -6.53 -3.81 -6.89
N ALA A 127 -7.70 -3.80 -7.54
CA ALA A 127 -8.14 -4.88 -8.40
C ALA A 127 -7.16 -5.10 -9.57
N ALA A 128 -6.73 -4.02 -10.23
CA ALA A 128 -5.75 -4.08 -11.31
C ALA A 128 -4.38 -4.61 -10.84
N LEU A 129 -3.88 -4.08 -9.72
CA LEU A 129 -2.61 -4.50 -9.12
C LEU A 129 -2.60 -5.99 -8.75
N LEU A 130 -3.69 -6.46 -8.11
CA LEU A 130 -3.82 -7.86 -7.74
C LEU A 130 -3.97 -8.78 -8.95
N ALA A 131 -4.71 -8.36 -9.98
CA ALA A 131 -4.82 -9.11 -11.23
C ALA A 131 -3.45 -9.28 -11.91
N GLU A 132 -2.65 -8.20 -11.96
CA GLU A 132 -1.31 -8.23 -12.55
C GLU A 132 -0.38 -9.22 -11.81
N VAL A 133 -0.33 -9.19 -10.47
CA VAL A 133 0.53 -10.11 -9.71
C VAL A 133 0.05 -11.57 -9.73
N VAL A 134 -1.24 -11.80 -9.97
CA VAL A 134 -1.80 -13.14 -10.24
C VAL A 134 -1.39 -13.62 -11.63
N GLU A 135 -1.48 -12.76 -12.64
CA GLU A 135 -1.03 -13.08 -14.01
C GLU A 135 0.48 -13.39 -14.07
N LEU A 136 1.29 -12.67 -13.29
CA LEU A 136 2.71 -12.94 -13.11
C LEU A 136 3.00 -14.26 -12.35
N GLY A 137 1.97 -14.92 -11.81
CA GLY A 137 2.09 -16.19 -11.08
C GLY A 137 2.66 -16.06 -9.68
N ILE A 138 2.83 -14.84 -9.16
CA ILE A 138 3.35 -14.57 -7.80
C ILE A 138 2.30 -14.90 -6.75
N LEU A 139 1.02 -14.64 -7.06
CA LEU A 139 -0.12 -15.07 -6.26
C LEU A 139 -0.97 -16.05 -7.07
N ASN A 140 -1.58 -17.03 -6.41
CA ASN A 140 -2.58 -17.91 -7.01
C ASN A 140 -3.90 -17.80 -6.25
N VAL A 141 -4.61 -16.71 -6.51
CA VAL A 141 -5.84 -16.34 -5.79
C VAL A 141 -6.93 -15.89 -6.76
N ALA A 142 -8.18 -16.15 -6.41
CA ALA A 142 -9.32 -15.44 -6.99
C ALA A 142 -9.53 -14.13 -6.24
N VAL A 143 -9.70 -13.05 -6.99
CA VAL A 143 -9.92 -11.68 -6.47
C VAL A 143 -11.39 -11.31 -6.67
N SER A 144 -12.08 -10.91 -5.61
CA SER A 144 -13.47 -10.42 -5.74
C SER A 144 -13.51 -9.02 -6.35
N ALA A 145 -14.68 -8.63 -6.89
CA ALA A 145 -14.93 -7.22 -7.16
C ALA A 145 -14.80 -6.40 -5.86
N PRO A 146 -14.13 -5.24 -5.89
CA PRO A 146 -14.02 -4.38 -4.72
C PRO A 146 -15.38 -3.72 -4.43
N GLN A 147 -15.67 -3.51 -3.14
CA GLN A 147 -16.92 -2.88 -2.68
C GLN A 147 -16.59 -1.64 -1.83
N GLN A 148 -16.98 -0.46 -2.31
CA GLN A 148 -16.77 0.79 -1.59
C GLN A 148 -17.64 0.86 -0.33
N TYR A 149 -17.06 1.36 0.77
CA TYR A 149 -17.78 1.68 1.99
C TYR A 149 -17.13 2.88 2.67
N GLU A 150 -17.82 4.02 2.63
CA GLU A 150 -17.32 5.29 3.17
C GLU A 150 -15.91 5.64 2.66
N ASP A 151 -14.93 5.80 3.55
CA ASP A 151 -13.53 6.09 3.23
C ASP A 151 -12.68 4.85 2.93
N GLU A 152 -13.27 3.67 3.06
CA GLU A 152 -12.62 2.37 2.85
C GLU A 152 -13.28 1.58 1.71
N PHE A 153 -12.71 0.42 1.40
CA PHE A 153 -13.34 -0.56 0.54
C PHE A 153 -12.91 -1.98 0.92
N TYR A 154 -13.78 -2.93 0.59
CA TYR A 154 -13.57 -4.35 0.83
C TYR A 154 -13.12 -5.04 -0.44
N ILE A 155 -12.14 -5.94 -0.32
CA ILE A 155 -11.77 -6.87 -1.39
C ILE A 155 -11.38 -8.21 -0.79
N ARG A 156 -11.75 -9.31 -1.46
CA ARG A 156 -11.53 -10.66 -0.96
C ARG A 156 -10.56 -11.41 -1.87
N LEU A 157 -9.63 -12.10 -1.25
CA LEU A 157 -8.70 -13.04 -1.87
C LEU A 157 -9.10 -14.45 -1.45
N THR A 158 -9.26 -15.36 -2.41
CA THR A 158 -9.50 -16.79 -2.14
C THR A 158 -8.35 -17.60 -2.71
N LYS A 159 -7.63 -18.37 -1.88
CA LYS A 159 -6.51 -19.20 -2.35
C LYS A 159 -7.02 -20.27 -3.31
N LEU A 160 -6.44 -20.34 -4.51
CA LEU A 160 -6.76 -21.37 -5.52
C LEU A 160 -5.74 -22.51 -5.54
N GLY A 161 -4.57 -22.31 -4.92
CA GLY A 161 -3.51 -23.29 -4.82
C GLY A 161 -2.16 -22.59 -4.58
N GLU A 162 -1.08 -23.31 -4.88
CA GLU A 162 0.26 -22.75 -4.79
C GLU A 162 0.54 -21.75 -5.92
N PRO A 163 1.32 -20.68 -5.67
CA PRO A 163 1.84 -19.80 -6.72
C PRO A 163 2.67 -20.56 -7.74
N ALA A 164 2.63 -20.11 -9.00
CA ALA A 164 3.51 -20.63 -10.05
C ALA A 164 4.96 -20.14 -9.88
N LEU A 165 5.12 -18.96 -9.26
CA LEU A 165 6.41 -18.35 -8.99
C LEU A 165 6.63 -18.24 -7.48
N THR A 166 7.72 -18.83 -6.99
CA THR A 166 8.19 -18.64 -5.62
C THR A 166 9.27 -17.57 -5.57
N HIS A 167 9.45 -16.94 -4.40
CA HIS A 167 10.53 -15.96 -4.21
C HIS A 167 11.89 -16.57 -4.55
N PRO A 168 12.73 -15.92 -5.37
CA PRO A 168 14.00 -16.48 -5.86
C PRO A 168 15.13 -16.58 -4.81
N GLY A 169 14.84 -16.46 -3.51
CA GLY A 169 15.87 -16.27 -2.48
C GLY A 169 16.57 -14.90 -2.54
N PRO A 170 17.60 -14.64 -1.72
CA PRO A 170 18.39 -13.42 -1.81
C PRO A 170 19.09 -13.35 -3.17
N GLY A 171 19.04 -12.18 -3.82
CA GLY A 171 19.81 -11.94 -5.04
C GLY A 171 21.31 -12.17 -4.79
N ALA A 172 22.02 -12.73 -5.76
CA ALA A 172 23.48 -12.80 -5.69
C ALA A 172 24.00 -11.37 -5.49
N SER A 173 24.69 -11.11 -4.38
CA SER A 173 25.51 -9.90 -4.23
C SER A 173 26.66 -9.99 -5.22
N SER A 174 26.39 -9.59 -6.46
CA SER A 174 27.43 -9.25 -7.43
C SER A 174 27.39 -7.73 -7.56
N TYR A 175 28.19 -7.05 -6.75
CA TYR A 175 29.08 -5.93 -7.10
C TYR A 175 29.93 -5.56 -5.87
#